data_AF-A0A137PED7-F1
#
_entry.id   AF-A0A137PED7-F1
#
_cell.length_a   1.000
_cell.length_b   1.000
_cell.length_c   1.000
_cell.angle_alpha   90.00
_cell.angle_beta   90.00
_cell.angle_gamma   90.00
#
_symmetry.space_group_name_H-M   'P 1'
#
loop_
_entity.id
_entity.type
_entity.pdbx_description
1 polymer ?
#
loop_
_entity_poly.entity_id
_entity_poly.type
_entity_poly.pdbx_seq_one_letter_code
_entity_poly.pdbx_strand_id
1 'polypeptide(L)'
;MKVPFPTDACPDHATFLKTLGKEAEKSVDKFEGWNDLFKCKSSDMKEKGLTSKQRKLILDKAHKFVLGFEPTHKKKHKRGAKKNEIARMKAKSK
;
A
#
# COMPACT_ATOMS: atom_id res chain seq x y z
N MET A 1 -14.82 4.01 9.42
CA MET A 1 -14.42 4.77 8.22
C MET A 1 -15.65 4.94 7.35
N LYS A 2 -15.78 6.07 6.64
CA LYS A 2 -16.84 6.25 5.64
C LYS A 2 -16.39 5.57 4.35
N VAL A 3 -17.28 4.86 3.66
CA VAL A 3 -16.96 4.21 2.38
C VAL A 3 -17.02 5.28 1.29
N PRO A 4 -15.92 5.56 0.58
CA PRO A 4 -15.90 6.54 -0.49
C PRO A 4 -16.61 6.00 -1.73
N PHE A 5 -17.09 6.90 -2.59
CA PHE A 5 -17.61 6.47 -3.90
C PHE A 5 -16.45 5.99 -4.79
N PRO A 6 -16.69 4.96 -5.63
CA PRO A 6 -15.73 4.58 -6.66
C PRO A 6 -15.50 5.76 -7.61
N THR A 7 -14.25 5.92 -8.07
CA THR A 7 -13.88 6.96 -9.05
C THR A 7 -13.54 6.31 -10.39
N ASP A 8 -13.54 7.05 -11.49
CA ASP A 8 -13.10 6.52 -12.80
C ASP A 8 -11.70 5.90 -12.75
N ALA A 9 -10.80 6.47 -11.96
CA ALA A 9 -9.45 5.93 -11.76
C ALA A 9 -9.43 4.62 -10.94
N CYS A 10 -10.49 4.34 -10.19
CA CYS A 10 -10.59 3.20 -9.29
C CYS A 10 -12.05 2.76 -9.11
N PRO A 11 -12.62 2.05 -10.11
CA PRO A 11 -14.03 1.68 -10.10
C PRO A 11 -14.33 0.50 -9.14
N ASP A 12 -13.31 -0.28 -8.79
CA ASP A 12 -13.48 -1.51 -8.01
C ASP A 12 -12.30 -1.80 -7.06
N HIS A 13 -12.56 -2.69 -6.09
CA HIS A 13 -11.62 -3.00 -5.01
C HIS A 13 -10.37 -3.72 -5.51
N ALA A 14 -10.50 -4.51 -6.58
CA ALA A 14 -9.37 -5.19 -7.19
C ALA A 14 -8.45 -4.19 -7.87
N THR A 15 -9.00 -3.23 -8.60
CA THR A 15 -8.25 -2.11 -9.19
C THR A 15 -7.55 -1.29 -8.11
N PHE A 16 -8.21 -1.00 -6.99
CA PHE A 16 -7.56 -0.31 -5.87
C PHE A 16 -6.31 -1.05 -5.39
N LEU A 17 -6.47 -2.33 -5.04
CA LEU A 17 -5.39 -3.16 -4.51
C LEU A 17 -4.27 -3.39 -5.52
N LYS A 18 -4.59 -3.55 -6.81
CA LYS A 18 -3.61 -3.63 -7.91
C LYS A 18 -2.82 -2.33 -8.04
N THR A 19 -3.48 -1.18 -7.96
CA THR A 19 -2.82 0.14 -8.04
C THR A 19 -1.88 0.38 -6.84
N LEU A 20 -2.24 -0.10 -5.64
CA LEU A 20 -1.33 -0.09 -4.50
C LEU A 20 -0.06 -0.91 -4.77
N GLY A 21 -0.21 -2.02 -5.50
CA GLY A 21 0.81 -3.01 -5.81
C GLY A 21 1.42 -3.63 -4.55
N LYS A 22 2.67 -4.11 -4.70
CA LYS A 22 3.40 -4.83 -3.64
C LYS A 22 2.65 -6.11 -3.25
N GLU A 23 2.58 -6.41 -1.96
CA GLU A 23 1.87 -7.57 -1.44
C GLU A 23 0.34 -7.36 -1.40
N ALA A 24 -0.17 -6.14 -1.60
CA ALA A 24 -1.62 -5.87 -1.51
C ALA A 24 -2.41 -6.43 -2.71
N GLU A 25 -1.80 -6.49 -3.90
CA GLU A 25 -2.43 -7.07 -5.10
C GLU A 25 -2.80 -8.55 -4.93
N LYS A 26 -2.02 -9.29 -4.12
CA LYS A 26 -2.27 -10.70 -3.80
C LYS A 26 -3.43 -10.90 -2.83
N SER A 27 -3.92 -9.82 -2.24
CA SER A 27 -4.98 -9.84 -1.23
C SER A 27 -6.36 -9.62 -1.84
N VAL A 28 -6.48 -9.43 -3.16
CA VAL A 28 -7.74 -9.14 -3.84
C VAL A 28 -8.79 -10.22 -3.55
N ASP A 29 -8.40 -11.49 -3.61
CA ASP A 29 -9.26 -12.64 -3.35
C ASP A 29 -9.79 -12.73 -1.91
N LYS A 30 -9.24 -11.92 -1.00
CA LYS A 30 -9.66 -11.89 0.42
C LYS A 30 -10.80 -10.90 0.68
N PHE A 31 -11.16 -10.07 -0.29
CA PHE A 31 -12.21 -9.06 -0.13
C PHE A 31 -13.35 -9.35 -1.09
N GLU A 32 -14.59 -9.24 -0.59
CA GLU A 32 -15.79 -9.55 -1.38
C GLU A 32 -16.21 -8.39 -2.28
N GLY A 33 -15.75 -7.17 -1.98
CA GLY A 33 -16.14 -6.00 -2.73
C GLY A 33 -15.58 -4.69 -2.19
N TRP A 34 -15.97 -3.59 -2.85
CA TRP A 34 -15.59 -2.23 -2.45
C TRP A 34 -16.00 -1.91 -1.00
N ASN A 35 -17.24 -2.23 -0.65
CA ASN A 35 -17.77 -1.98 0.68
C ASN A 35 -17.01 -2.76 1.76
N ASP A 36 -16.67 -4.02 1.49
CA ASP A 36 -15.93 -4.89 2.42
C ASP A 36 -14.51 -4.36 2.63
N LEU A 37 -13.81 -3.96 1.57
CA LEU A 37 -12.45 -3.39 1.66
C LEU A 37 -12.37 -2.19 2.62
N PHE A 38 -13.31 -1.25 2.51
CA PHE A 38 -13.32 -0.01 3.30
C PHE A 38 -13.98 -0.17 4.68
N LYS A 39 -14.76 -1.24 4.91
CA LYS A 39 -15.35 -1.57 6.22
C LYS A 39 -14.47 -2.49 7.06
N CYS A 40 -13.67 -3.35 6.43
CA CYS A 40 -12.76 -4.28 7.09
C CYS A 40 -11.81 -3.54 8.04
N LYS A 41 -11.72 -4.00 9.30
CA LYS A 41 -10.73 -3.50 10.26
C LYS A 41 -9.46 -4.36 10.18
N SER A 42 -8.42 -3.90 10.88
CA SER A 42 -7.17 -4.65 10.99
C SER A 42 -7.36 -6.05 11.59
N SER A 43 -8.35 -6.24 12.47
CA SER A 43 -8.69 -7.53 13.05
C SER A 43 -9.27 -8.47 12.00
N ASP A 44 -10.28 -8.04 11.23
CA ASP A 44 -10.90 -8.85 10.17
C ASP A 44 -9.87 -9.25 9.10
N MET A 45 -8.99 -8.31 8.73
CA MET A 45 -7.91 -8.59 7.77
C MET A 45 -6.88 -9.60 8.34
N LYS A 46 -6.69 -9.65 9.67
CA LYS A 46 -5.80 -10.64 10.29
C LYS A 46 -6.42 -12.04 10.18
N GLU A 47 -7.72 -12.16 10.42
CA GLU A 47 -8.47 -13.42 10.30
C GLU A 47 -8.50 -13.93 8.86
N LYS A 48 -8.56 -13.03 7.88
CA LYS A 48 -8.44 -13.35 6.45
C LYS A 48 -7.02 -13.80 6.01
N GLY A 49 -6.04 -13.74 6.91
CA GLY A 49 -4.67 -14.19 6.67
C GLY A 49 -3.74 -13.13 6.06
N LEU A 50 -4.10 -11.85 6.08
CA LEU A 50 -3.21 -10.78 5.60
C LEU A 50 -2.08 -10.54 6.61
N THR A 51 -0.88 -10.28 6.11
CA THR A 51 0.28 -9.92 6.93
C THR A 51 0.13 -8.54 7.54
N SER A 52 0.82 -8.27 8.66
CA SER A 52 0.81 -6.95 9.30
C SER A 52 1.22 -5.81 8.33
N LYS A 53 2.11 -6.11 7.37
CA LYS A 53 2.53 -5.15 6.33
C LYS A 53 1.41 -4.84 5.34
N GLN A 54 0.70 -5.88 4.87
CA GLN A 54 -0.46 -5.71 3.99
C GLN A 54 -1.55 -4.88 4.67
N ARG A 55 -1.93 -5.26 5.90
CA ARG A 55 -2.97 -4.56 6.67
C ARG A 55 -2.66 -3.07 6.84
N LYS A 56 -1.43 -2.75 7.27
CA LYS A 56 -0.99 -1.36 7.45
C LYS A 56 -1.02 -0.57 6.14
N LEU A 57 -0.58 -1.18 5.04
CA LEU A 57 -0.57 -0.53 3.73
C LEU A 57 -1.97 -0.24 3.23
N ILE A 58 -2.87 -1.23 3.27
CA ILE A 58 -4.25 -1.11 2.80
C ILE A 58 -4.98 -0.04 3.61
N LEU A 59 -4.89 -0.08 4.94
CA LEU A 59 -5.55 0.90 5.81
C LEU A 59 -5.01 2.33 5.63
N ASP A 60 -3.69 2.51 5.53
CA ASP A 60 -3.07 3.83 5.26
C ASP A 60 -3.56 4.40 3.92
N LYS A 61 -3.69 3.54 2.92
CA LYS A 61 -4.11 3.95 1.57
C LYS A 61 -5.61 4.18 1.48
N ALA A 62 -6.43 3.33 2.10
CA ALA A 62 -7.86 3.52 2.20
C ALA A 62 -8.18 4.84 2.92
N HIS A 63 -7.49 5.13 4.03
CA HIS A 63 -7.66 6.39 4.75
C HIS A 63 -7.29 7.61 3.88
N LYS A 64 -6.17 7.55 3.15
CA LYS A 64 -5.78 8.60 2.19
C LYS A 64 -6.80 8.77 1.06
N PHE A 65 -7.34 7.67 0.57
CA PHE A 65 -8.36 7.71 -0.47
C PHE A 65 -9.65 8.38 0.02
N VAL A 66 -10.08 8.08 1.25
CA VAL A 66 -11.22 8.78 1.91
C VAL A 66 -10.95 10.28 2.09
N LEU A 67 -9.69 10.67 2.30
CA LEU A 67 -9.27 12.08 2.39
C LEU A 67 -9.15 12.77 1.01
N GLY A 68 -9.43 12.08 -0.10
CA GLY A 68 -9.37 12.64 -1.46
C GLY A 68 -8.00 12.50 -2.14
N PHE A 69 -7.06 11.73 -1.57
CA PHE A 69 -5.79 11.45 -2.23
C PHE A 69 -5.89 10.25 -3.17
N GLU A 70 -5.33 10.36 -4.37
CA GLU A 70 -5.34 9.28 -5.35
C GLU A 70 -4.55 8.04 -4.89
N PRO A 71 -5.01 6.83 -5.28
CA PRO A 71 -4.32 5.59 -4.98
C PRO A 71 -3.03 5.54 -5.80
N THR A 72 -1.91 5.91 -5.18
CA THR A 72 -0.61 5.95 -5.87
C THR A 72 0.29 4.79 -5.49
N HIS A 73 0.97 4.21 -6.48
CA HIS A 73 2.08 3.29 -6.26
C HIS A 73 3.31 4.09 -5.81
N LYS A 74 3.65 4.04 -4.51
CA LYS A 74 4.89 4.67 -4.04
C LYS A 74 6.09 3.87 -4.55
N LYS A 75 6.78 4.38 -5.57
CA LYS A 75 8.10 3.89 -5.99
C LYS A 75 9.02 3.89 -4.76
N LYS A 76 9.74 2.78 -4.53
CA LYS A 76 10.76 2.73 -3.47
C LYS A 76 11.77 3.84 -3.75
N HIS A 77 11.90 4.81 -2.85
CA HIS A 77 13.04 5.71 -2.87
C HIS A 77 14.30 4.85 -2.69
N LYS A 78 15.24 4.90 -3.65
CA LYS A 78 16.57 4.29 -3.52
C LYS A 78 17.38 5.03 -2.43
N ARG A 79 17.03 4.84 -1.15
CA ARG A 79 17.87 5.28 -0.03
C ARG A 79 18.97 4.22 0.15
N GLY A 80 20.11 4.43 -0.50
CA GLY A 80 21.29 3.56 -0.34
C GLY A 80 22.50 3.92 -1.19
N ALA A 81 22.32 4.50 -2.38
CA ALA A 81 23.44 4.71 -3.31
C ALA A 81 24.50 5.70 -2.78
N LYS A 82 24.09 6.78 -2.09
CA LYS A 82 25.02 7.87 -1.75
C LYS A 82 25.91 7.62 -0.51
N LYS A 83 25.54 6.67 0.37
CA LYS A 83 26.33 6.37 1.58
C LYS A 83 27.57 5.50 1.30
N ASN A 84 27.53 4.64 0.28
CA ASN A 84 28.63 3.72 -0.02
C ASN A 84 29.80 4.40 -0.76
N GLU A 85 29.53 5.46 -1.53
CA GLU A 85 30.55 6.19 -2.28
C GLU A 85 31.50 6.98 -1.37
N ILE A 86 30.98 7.65 -0.34
CA ILE A 86 31.78 8.39 0.65
C ILE A 86 32.65 7.44 1.49
N ALA A 87 32.13 6.25 1.83
CA ALA A 87 32.92 5.23 2.53
C ALA A 87 34.07 4.70 1.67
N ARG A 88 33.84 4.49 0.36
CA ARG A 88 34.87 4.09 -0.61
C ARG A 88 35.93 5.16 -0.85
N MET A 89 35.56 6.44 -0.91
CA MET A 89 36.53 7.54 -1.05
C MET A 89 37.41 7.68 0.19
N LYS A 90 36.86 7.49 1.40
CA LYS A 90 37.66 7.51 2.65
C LYS A 90 38.60 6.31 2.78
N ALA A 91 38.24 5.15 2.24
CA ALA A 91 39.07 3.94 2.27
C ALA A 91 40.24 3.95 1.25
N LYS A 92 40.24 4.86 0.27
CA LYS A 92 41.29 4.97 -0.75
C LYS A 92 42.37 6.03 -0.42
N SER A 93 42.25 6.70 0.73
CA SER A 93 43.16 7.78 1.13
C SER A 93 44.04 7.41 2.34
N LYS A 94 44.29 6.12 2.58
CA LYS A 94 45.18 5.63 3.64
C LYS A 94 46.19 4.66 3.08
#